data_AF-A0A7W1KSU3-F1
#
_entry.id   AF-A0A7W1KSU3-F1
#
_cell.length_a   1.000
_cell.length_b   1.000
_cell.length_c   1.000
_cell.angle_alpha   90.00
_cell.angle_beta   90.00
_cell.angle_gamma   90.00
#
_symmetry.space_group_name_H-M   'P 1'
#
loop_
_entity.id
_entity.type
_entity.pdbx_description
1 polymer ?
#
loop_
_entity_poly.entity_id
_entity_poly.type
_entity_poly.pdbx_seq_one_letter_code
_entity_poly.pdbx_strand_id
1 'polypeptide(L)'
;MSYIKQMFETHPVNPSSDHAAIIECITACYSCTEACNACADACLAEKDVAQMIECIRDCNDCADVCLATARVISRFTRTDFKLAGAQMRACIQACEICGAMCESHGA
;
A
#
# COMPACT_ATOMS: atom_id res chain seq x y z
N MET A 1 11.34 12.57 11.38
CA MET A 1 10.03 12.03 11.79
C MET A 1 9.11 12.07 10.58
N SER A 2 8.41 10.98 10.22
CA SER A 2 7.37 11.07 9.18
C SER A 2 6.14 11.81 9.75
N TYR A 3 5.41 12.53 8.90
CA TYR A 3 4.17 13.20 9.30
C TYR A 3 3.14 12.22 9.88
N ILE A 4 3.13 10.96 9.39
CA ILE A 4 2.28 9.89 9.92
C ILE A 4 2.55 9.69 11.41
N LYS A 5 3.82 9.54 11.82
CA LYS A 5 4.18 9.37 13.23
C LYS A 5 3.72 10.56 14.10
N GLN A 6 3.95 11.79 13.63
CA GLN A 6 3.54 13.00 14.35
C GLN A 6 2.01 13.08 14.53
N MET A 7 1.24 12.72 13.52
CA MET A 7 -0.23 12.71 13.60
C MET A 7 -0.74 11.65 14.59
N PHE A 8 -0.10 10.49 14.65
CA PHE A 8 -0.43 9.45 15.63
C PHE A 8 -0.07 9.86 17.07
N GLU A 9 1.11 10.45 17.28
CA GLU A 9 1.57 10.94 18.60
C GLU A 9 0.68 12.05 19.17
N THR A 10 0.06 12.85 18.29
CA THR A 10 -0.80 14.00 18.66
C THR A 10 -2.30 13.69 18.60
N HIS A 11 -2.69 12.46 18.24
CA HIS A 11 -4.10 12.09 18.12
C HIS A 11 -4.81 12.11 19.50
N PRO A 12 -5.96 12.79 19.66
CA PRO A 12 -6.64 12.93 20.95
C PRO A 12 -7.09 11.60 21.59
N VAL A 13 -7.37 10.59 20.76
CA VAL A 13 -7.64 9.22 21.21
C VAL A 13 -6.34 8.43 21.08
N ASN A 14 -5.59 8.30 22.17
CA ASN A 14 -4.27 7.66 22.21
C ASN A 14 -4.31 6.42 23.11
N PRO A 15 -4.63 5.22 22.58
CA PRO A 15 -4.58 4.01 23.37
C PRO A 15 -3.16 3.45 23.31
N SER A 16 -2.30 3.93 24.20
CA SER A 16 -0.99 3.35 24.47
C SER A 16 0.04 3.39 23.32
N SER A 17 1.30 3.18 23.69
CA SER A 17 2.49 3.76 23.06
C SER A 17 3.14 2.95 21.94
N ASP A 18 2.47 1.95 21.37
CA ASP A 18 3.11 1.07 20.37
C ASP A 18 2.34 1.00 19.04
N HIS A 19 2.29 2.14 18.36
CA HIS A 19 1.77 2.24 16.99
C HIS A 19 2.86 2.00 15.93
N ALA A 20 4.05 1.51 16.32
CA ALA A 20 5.20 1.41 15.43
C ALA A 20 4.89 0.58 14.17
N ALA A 21 4.31 -0.61 14.35
CA ALA A 21 3.92 -1.49 13.24
C ALA A 21 2.83 -0.88 12.35
N ILE A 22 1.87 -0.14 12.92
CA ILE A 22 0.81 0.52 12.14
C ILE A 22 1.41 1.67 11.31
N ILE A 23 2.28 2.48 11.92
CA ILE A 23 2.96 3.59 11.24
C ILE A 23 3.84 3.04 10.10
N GLU A 24 4.56 1.95 10.34
CA GLU A 24 5.37 1.28 9.32
C GLU A 24 4.49 0.75 8.18
N CYS A 25 3.39 0.06 8.49
CA CYS A 25 2.44 -0.44 7.49
C CYS A 25 1.84 0.69 6.65
N ILE A 26 1.41 1.80 7.27
CA ILE A 26 0.88 2.97 6.54
C ILE A 26 1.96 3.56 5.62
N THR A 27 3.18 3.71 6.14
CA THR A 27 4.30 4.25 5.35
C THR A 27 4.59 3.35 4.15
N ALA A 28 4.69 2.04 4.37
CA ALA A 28 4.91 1.05 3.32
C ALA A 28 3.78 1.06 2.28
N CYS A 29 2.51 1.16 2.69
CA CYS A 29 1.37 1.23 1.76
C CYS A 29 1.45 2.48 0.87
N TYR A 30 1.76 3.65 1.43
CA TYR A 30 1.91 4.87 0.61
C TYR A 30 3.10 4.78 -0.34
N SER A 31 4.24 4.27 0.13
CA SER A 31 5.41 4.04 -0.73
C SER A 31 5.13 3.02 -1.85
N CYS A 32 4.43 1.93 -1.53
CA CYS A 32 4.06 0.91 -2.50
C CYS A 32 3.06 1.44 -3.52
N THR A 33 2.10 2.28 -3.11
CA THR A 33 1.17 2.97 -4.02
C THR A 33 1.94 3.73 -5.09
N GLU A 34 2.90 4.57 -4.69
CA GLU A 34 3.67 5.35 -5.68
C GLU A 34 4.66 4.53 -6.48
N ALA A 35 5.25 3.49 -5.89
CA ALA A 35 6.08 2.56 -6.63
C ALA A 35 5.28 1.85 -7.74
N CYS A 36 4.07 1.39 -7.44
CA CYS A 36 3.20 0.73 -8.41
C CYS A 36 2.70 1.69 -9.49
N ASN A 37 2.30 2.92 -9.13
CA ASN A 37 1.92 3.94 -10.12
C ASN A 37 3.08 4.25 -11.09
N ALA A 38 4.29 4.43 -10.55
CA ALA A 38 5.48 4.69 -11.36
C ALA A 38 5.85 3.48 -12.22
N CYS A 39 5.70 2.26 -11.71
CA CYS A 39 5.96 1.03 -12.45
C CYS A 39 4.96 0.85 -13.60
N ALA A 40 3.67 1.09 -13.36
CA ALA A 40 2.64 1.04 -14.40
C ALA A 40 2.91 2.07 -15.51
N ASP A 41 3.29 3.31 -15.16
CA ASP A 41 3.66 4.33 -16.14
C ASP A 41 4.91 3.95 -16.94
N ALA A 42 5.95 3.43 -16.26
CA ALA A 42 7.16 2.96 -16.94
C ALA A 42 6.85 1.80 -17.91
N CYS A 43 6.02 0.85 -17.50
CA CYS A 43 5.59 -0.27 -18.32
C CYS A 43 4.83 0.17 -19.59
N LEU A 44 4.07 1.27 -19.52
CA LEU A 44 3.40 1.86 -20.69
C LEU A 44 4.38 2.42 -21.73
N ALA A 45 5.59 2.78 -21.31
CA ALA A 45 6.64 3.33 -22.17
C ALA A 45 7.58 2.24 -22.75
N GLU A 46 7.43 0.98 -22.35
CA GLU A 46 8.26 -0.11 -22.84
C GLU A 46 8.03 -0.43 -24.33
N LYS A 47 9.08 -0.90 -25.01
CA LYS A 47 9.03 -1.19 -26.45
C LYS A 47 8.00 -2.26 -26.82
N ASP A 48 7.78 -3.23 -25.92
CA ASP A 48 6.80 -4.29 -26.07
C ASP A 48 5.75 -4.22 -24.94
N VAL A 49 4.95 -3.15 -24.97
CA VAL A 49 3.87 -2.91 -24.00
C VAL A 49 2.87 -4.07 -23.93
N ALA A 50 2.73 -4.89 -24.97
CA ALA A 50 1.83 -6.04 -24.98
C ALA A 50 2.24 -7.09 -23.94
N GLN A 51 3.55 -7.25 -23.69
CA GLN A 51 4.05 -8.14 -22.64
C GLN A 51 3.86 -7.54 -21.23
N MET A 52 3.66 -6.24 -21.12
CA MET A 52 3.54 -5.53 -19.84
C MET A 52 2.09 -5.37 -19.34
N ILE A 53 1.09 -5.81 -20.12
CA ILE A 53 -0.34 -5.62 -19.79
C ILE A 53 -0.69 -6.17 -18.40
N GLU A 54 -0.21 -7.37 -18.07
CA GLU A 54 -0.46 -8.01 -16.77
C GLU A 54 0.19 -7.22 -15.63
N CYS A 55 1.46 -6.82 -15.78
CA CYS A 55 2.14 -5.98 -14.80
C CYS A 55 1.43 -4.63 -14.59
N ILE A 56 1.04 -3.95 -15.66
CA ILE A 56 0.30 -2.68 -15.58
C ILE A 56 -1.00 -2.88 -14.79
N ARG A 57 -1.72 -3.98 -15.06
CA ARG A 57 -2.97 -4.27 -14.38
C ARG A 57 -2.75 -4.53 -12.89
N ASP A 58 -1.79 -5.37 -12.55
CA ASP A 58 -1.49 -5.75 -11.16
C ASP A 58 -0.92 -4.57 -10.36
N CYS A 59 -0.10 -3.71 -10.98
CA CYS A 59 0.38 -2.47 -10.38
C CYS A 59 -0.78 -1.53 -10.03
N ASN A 60 -1.73 -1.33 -10.95
CA ASN A 60 -2.89 -0.46 -10.69
C ASN A 60 -3.77 -1.01 -9.56
N ASP A 61 -4.05 -2.32 -9.56
CA ASP A 61 -4.83 -2.96 -8.50
C ASP A 61 -4.10 -2.88 -7.14
N CYS A 62 -2.78 -3.11 -7.13
CA CYS A 62 -1.96 -2.99 -5.93
C CYS A 62 -1.93 -1.55 -5.39
N ALA A 63 -1.78 -0.55 -6.26
CA ALA A 63 -1.78 0.86 -5.88
C ALA A 63 -3.09 1.27 -5.20
N ASP A 64 -4.23 0.92 -5.79
CA ASP A 64 -5.55 1.25 -5.24
C ASP A 64 -5.81 0.55 -3.90
N VAL A 65 -5.45 -0.73 -3.80
CA VAL A 65 -5.61 -1.50 -2.55
C VAL A 65 -4.70 -0.95 -1.46
N CYS A 66 -3.44 -0.63 -1.76
CA CYS A 66 -2.50 -0.03 -0.80
C CYS A 66 -3.01 1.32 -0.29
N LEU A 67 -3.47 2.20 -1.19
CA LEU A 67 -4.01 3.50 -0.82
C LEU A 67 -5.27 3.38 0.04
N ALA A 68 -6.19 2.48 -0.33
CA ALA A 68 -7.38 2.21 0.47
C ALA A 68 -7.00 1.68 1.87
N THR A 69 -6.02 0.78 1.94
CA THR A 69 -5.52 0.20 3.19
C THR A 69 -4.94 1.26 4.10
N ALA A 70 -4.00 2.08 3.60
CA ALA A 70 -3.41 3.18 4.34
C ALA A 70 -4.48 4.12 4.93
N ARG A 71 -5.49 4.47 4.12
CA ARG A 71 -6.61 5.33 4.55
C ARG A 71 -7.49 4.68 5.62
N VAL A 72 -7.76 3.38 5.53
CA VAL A 72 -8.59 2.66 6.51
C VAL A 72 -7.87 2.56 7.86
N ILE A 73 -6.61 2.10 7.86
CA ILE A 73 -5.86 1.86 9.10
C ILE A 73 -5.34 3.13 9.77
N SER A 74 -5.31 4.26 9.05
CA SER A 74 -5.01 5.59 9.63
C SER A 74 -6.14 6.15 10.49
N ARG A 75 -7.38 5.64 10.39
CA ARG A 75 -8.56 6.20 11.07
C ARG A 75 -8.79 5.53 12.42
N PHE A 76 -8.15 6.10 13.43
CA PHE A 76 -8.05 5.47 14.74
C PHE A 76 -9.24 5.72 15.70
N THR A 77 -10.02 6.80 15.50
CA THR A 77 -11.06 7.26 16.45
C THR A 77 -12.12 6.20 16.81
N ARG A 78 -12.47 5.32 15.86
CA ARG A 78 -13.46 4.24 16.04
C ARG A 78 -13.10 3.05 15.14
N THR A 79 -11.90 2.52 15.31
CA THR A 79 -11.40 1.42 14.48
C THR A 79 -12.30 0.19 14.62
N ASP A 80 -12.82 -0.28 13.48
CA ASP A 80 -13.38 -1.63 13.38
C ASP A 80 -12.24 -2.59 12.99
N PHE A 81 -11.77 -3.38 13.95
CA PHE A 81 -10.65 -4.29 13.74
C PHE A 81 -10.95 -5.43 12.75
N LYS A 82 -12.23 -5.81 12.57
CA LYS A 82 -12.60 -6.82 11.57
C LYS A 82 -12.44 -6.26 10.17
N LEU A 83 -12.90 -5.03 9.96
CA LEU A 83 -12.74 -4.32 8.69
C LEU A 83 -11.27 -4.03 8.40
N ALA A 84 -10.53 -3.49 9.37
CA ALA A 84 -9.09 -3.22 9.22
C ALA A 84 -8.32 -4.50 8.87
N GLY A 85 -8.59 -5.61 9.57
CA GLY A 85 -7.97 -6.90 9.27
C GLY A 85 -8.34 -7.46 7.89
N ALA A 86 -9.58 -7.27 7.43
CA ALA A 86 -9.99 -7.66 6.08
C ALA A 86 -9.25 -6.85 5.01
N GLN A 87 -9.13 -5.55 5.22
CA GLN A 87 -8.40 -4.66 4.32
C GLN A 87 -6.90 -5.00 4.26
N MET A 88 -6.26 -5.27 5.40
CA MET A 88 -4.85 -5.67 5.45
C MET A 88 -4.60 -7.00 4.71
N ARG A 89 -5.50 -7.98 4.82
CA ARG A 89 -5.39 -9.24 4.06
C ARG A 89 -5.50 -9.03 2.56
N ALA A 90 -6.41 -8.16 2.12
CA ALA A 90 -6.50 -7.78 0.71
C ALA A 90 -5.22 -7.09 0.22
N CYS A 91 -4.64 -6.21 1.05
CA CYS A 91 -3.37 -5.54 0.76
C CYS A 91 -2.22 -6.53 0.60
N ILE A 92 -2.07 -7.48 1.52
CA ILE A 92 -1.03 -8.52 1.44
C ILE A 92 -1.17 -9.29 0.13
N GLN A 93 -2.39 -9.75 -0.18
CA GLN A 93 -2.63 -10.52 -1.40
C GLN A 93 -2.29 -9.72 -2.68
N ALA A 94 -2.67 -8.44 -2.73
CA ALA A 94 -2.37 -7.58 -3.88
C ALA A 94 -0.86 -7.33 -4.02
N CYS A 95 -0.16 -7.06 -2.92
CA CYS A 95 1.28 -6.87 -2.91
C CYS A 95 2.04 -8.14 -3.34
N GLU A 96 1.59 -9.33 -2.94
CA GLU A 96 2.21 -10.60 -3.34
C GLU A 96 2.04 -10.87 -4.84
N ILE A 97 0.84 -10.64 -5.39
CA ILE A 97 0.56 -10.80 -6.82
C ILE A 97 1.42 -9.82 -7.63
N CYS A 98 1.35 -8.53 -7.31
CA CYS A 98 2.09 -7.50 -8.02
C CYS A 98 3.60 -7.69 -7.89
N GLY A 99 4.10 -8.02 -6.69
CA GLY A 99 5.52 -8.24 -6.46
C GLY A 99 6.08 -9.38 -7.31
N ALA A 100 5.39 -10.53 -7.35
CA ALA A 100 5.80 -11.66 -8.18
C ALA A 100 5.81 -11.31 -9.68
N MET A 101 4.83 -10.53 -10.14
CA MET A 101 4.77 -10.08 -11.53
C MET A 101 5.93 -9.10 -11.85
N CYS A 102 6.17 -8.12 -10.97
CA CYS A 102 7.25 -7.14 -11.16
C CYS A 102 8.65 -7.78 -11.15
N GLU A 103 8.88 -8.76 -10.26
CA GLU A 103 10.15 -9.49 -10.20
C GLU A 103 10.46 -10.27 -11.49
N SER A 104 9.43 -10.69 -12.23
CA SER A 104 9.61 -11.45 -13.48
C SER A 104 10.28 -10.65 -14.61
N HIS A 105 10.23 -9.32 -14.54
CA HIS A 105 10.79 -8.42 -15.57
C HIS A 105 11.76 -7.36 -15.02
N GLY A 106 12.02 -7.35 -13.71
CA GLY A 106 12.88 -6.37 -13.03
C GLY A 106 14.39 -6.67 -13.09
N ALA A 107 14.83 -7.56 -13.97
CA ALA A 107 16.25 -7.96 -14.12
C ALA A 107 17.03 -7.03 -15.06
#